data_AF-A0A0R2CXT1-F1
#
_entry.id   AF-A0A0R2CXT1-F1
#
_cell.length_a   1.000
_cell.length_b   1.000
_cell.length_c   1.000
_cell.angle_alpha   90.00
_cell.angle_beta   90.00
_cell.angle_gamma   90.00
#
_symmetry.space_group_name_H-M   'P 1'
#
loop_
_entity.id
_entity.type
_entity.pdbx_description
1 polymer ?
#
loop_
_entity_poly.entity_id
_entity_poly.type
_entity_poly.pdbx_seq_one_letter_code
_entity_poly.pdbx_strand_id
1 'polypeptide(L)'
;MAQVATKVILGKSLADLGYESGLYPESKSIHVKAPVFSFSKLEDVDSYLGPEMKSTGEVMGSDHTFEKALLKAFAGAKMELPHVNRLITGKAADTKNTEKRINQICDYIGVTEEWYLEERNL
;
A
#
# COMPACT_ATOMS: atom_id res chain seq x y z
N MET A 1 2.37 -12.09 18.41
CA MET A 1 3.50 -11.48 19.13
C MET A 1 3.11 -10.81 20.44
N ALA A 2 1.98 -10.09 20.55
CA ALA A 2 1.56 -9.47 21.81
C ALA A 2 1.54 -10.43 23.02
N GLN A 3 0.97 -11.63 22.87
CA GLN A 3 0.95 -12.64 23.95
C GLN A 3 2.35 -13.08 24.41
N VAL A 4 3.30 -13.18 23.48
CA VAL A 4 4.70 -13.54 23.78
C VAL A 4 5.36 -12.41 24.56
N ALA A 5 5.20 -11.17 24.09
CA ALA A 5 5.72 -9.99 24.78
C ALA A 5 5.16 -9.87 26.19
N THR A 6 3.86 -10.13 26.39
CA THR A 6 3.25 -10.16 27.73
C THR A 6 3.91 -11.19 28.64
N LYS A 7 4.14 -12.43 28.16
CA LYS A 7 4.83 -13.47 28.95
C LYS A 7 6.25 -13.07 29.30
N VAL A 8 6.95 -12.38 28.38
CA VAL A 8 8.30 -11.85 28.63
C VAL A 8 8.30 -10.78 29.71
N ILE A 9 7.35 -9.84 29.65
CA ILE A 9 7.16 -8.81 30.69
C ILE A 9 6.87 -9.46 32.06
N LEU A 10 6.15 -10.58 32.09
CA LEU A 10 5.86 -11.35 33.31
C LEU A 10 7.04 -12.24 33.77
N GLY A 11 8.22 -12.10 33.18
CA GLY A 11 9.46 -12.72 33.65
C GLY A 11 9.82 -14.05 32.98
N LYS A 12 9.12 -14.48 31.92
CA LYS A 12 9.56 -15.62 31.11
C LYS A 12 10.64 -15.20 30.12
N SER A 13 11.70 -15.97 29.96
CA SER A 13 12.66 -15.70 28.89
C SER A 13 12.10 -16.17 27.54
N LEU A 14 12.62 -15.62 26.42
CA LEU A 14 12.26 -16.09 25.08
C LEU A 14 12.66 -17.57 24.88
N ALA A 15 13.78 -18.01 25.48
CA ALA A 15 14.23 -19.39 25.45
C ALA A 15 13.24 -20.34 26.15
N ASP A 16 12.69 -19.95 27.31
CA ASP A 16 11.65 -20.73 28.00
C ASP A 16 10.36 -20.87 27.18
N LEU A 17 10.12 -19.93 26.27
CA LEU A 17 8.97 -19.92 25.36
C LEU A 17 9.26 -20.66 24.04
N GLY A 18 10.45 -21.24 23.88
CA GLY A 18 10.85 -21.99 22.69
C GLY A 18 11.24 -21.13 21.49
N TYR A 19 11.55 -19.85 21.71
CA TYR A 19 12.04 -18.96 20.64
C TYR A 19 13.57 -18.98 20.57
N GLU A 20 14.07 -19.10 19.35
CA GLU A 20 15.48 -18.96 19.02
C GLU A 20 15.80 -17.54 18.56
N SER A 21 17.06 -17.14 18.68
CA SER A 21 17.53 -15.86 18.16
C SER A 21 17.67 -15.90 16.63
N GLY A 22 17.52 -14.74 15.98
CA GLY A 22 17.65 -14.60 14.54
C GLY A 22 16.35 -14.16 13.87
N LEU A 23 16.36 -14.20 12.54
CA LEU A 23 15.21 -13.84 11.72
C LEU A 23 14.32 -15.06 11.50
N TYR A 24 13.01 -14.85 11.51
CA TYR A 24 12.06 -15.88 11.08
C TYR A 24 12.25 -16.17 9.59
N PRO A 25 12.06 -17.42 9.13
CA PRO A 25 12.18 -17.76 7.70
C PRO A 25 11.31 -16.86 6.83
N GLU A 26 11.86 -16.47 5.68
CA GLU A 26 11.13 -15.65 4.72
C GLU A 26 9.89 -16.40 4.22
N SER A 27 8.74 -15.73 4.24
CA SER A 27 7.48 -16.29 3.76
C SER A 27 7.48 -16.37 2.23
N LYS A 28 6.91 -17.44 1.69
CA LYS A 28 6.60 -17.54 0.24
C LYS A 28 5.40 -16.69 -0.18
N SER A 29 4.72 -16.06 0.77
CA SER A 29 3.58 -15.19 0.53
C SER A 29 3.98 -13.74 0.73
N ILE A 30 3.42 -12.87 -0.09
CA ILE A 30 3.60 -11.43 -0.04
C ILE A 30 2.39 -10.83 0.68
N HIS A 31 2.68 -9.95 1.64
CA HIS A 31 1.68 -9.27 2.46
C HIS A 31 1.87 -7.76 2.31
N VAL A 32 0.86 -7.07 1.78
CA VAL A 32 0.86 -5.61 1.60
C VAL A 32 -0.02 -4.99 2.67
N LYS A 33 0.57 -4.16 3.52
CA LYS A 33 -0.13 -3.32 4.49
C LYS A 33 -0.36 -1.94 3.88
N ALA A 34 -1.62 -1.51 3.80
CA ALA A 34 -2.00 -0.22 3.24
C ALA A 34 -2.81 0.61 4.26
N PRO A 35 -2.64 1.94 4.27
CA PRO A 35 -3.45 2.84 5.11
C PRO A 35 -4.87 3.00 4.58
N VAL A 36 -5.81 3.30 5.48
CA VAL A 36 -7.16 3.78 5.16
C VAL A 36 -7.30 5.21 5.65
N PHE A 37 -7.79 6.10 4.79
CA PHE A 37 -8.01 7.51 5.09
C PHE A 37 -9.50 7.84 5.14
N SER A 38 -9.89 8.72 6.05
CA SER A 38 -11.28 9.18 6.23
C SER A 38 -11.53 10.56 5.62
N PHE A 39 -10.81 10.95 4.56
CA PHE A 39 -10.91 12.28 3.96
C PHE A 39 -12.33 12.63 3.50
N SER A 40 -13.10 11.64 3.03
CA SER A 40 -14.51 11.83 2.65
C SER A 40 -15.43 12.23 3.81
N LYS A 41 -14.97 12.16 5.06
CA LYS A 41 -15.73 12.56 6.26
C LYS A 41 -15.25 13.90 6.83
N LEU A 42 -14.21 14.51 6.26
CA LEU A 42 -13.53 15.69 6.81
C LEU A 42 -13.33 16.71 5.68
N GLU A 43 -14.38 17.50 5.39
CA GLU A 43 -14.46 18.34 4.19
C GLU A 43 -13.44 19.49 4.09
N ASP A 44 -12.72 19.83 5.17
CA ASP A 44 -11.72 20.92 5.19
C ASP A 44 -10.32 20.47 5.63
N VAL A 45 -10.05 19.16 5.67
CA VAL A 45 -8.74 18.65 6.07
C VAL A 45 -7.87 18.45 4.84
N ASP A 46 -6.67 19.04 4.87
CA ASP A 46 -5.66 18.83 3.85
C ASP A 46 -5.36 17.33 3.67
N SER A 47 -5.65 16.80 2.48
CA SER A 47 -5.40 15.41 2.10
C SER A 47 -3.94 15.13 1.74
N TYR A 48 -3.07 16.14 1.71
CA TYR A 48 -1.66 15.97 1.38
C TYR A 48 -0.92 15.19 2.48
N LEU A 49 -0.08 14.23 2.07
CA LEU A 49 0.69 13.44 3.01
C LEU A 49 1.94 14.21 3.44
N GLY A 50 2.14 14.34 4.74
CA GLY A 50 3.31 14.97 5.35
C GLY A 50 3.98 14.05 6.38
N PRO A 51 4.86 14.61 7.22
CA PRO A 51 5.48 13.88 8.33
C PRO A 51 4.46 13.38 9.38
N GLU A 52 3.26 13.98 9.40
CA GLU A 52 2.19 13.64 10.33
C GLU A 52 1.35 12.46 9.83
N MET A 53 0.98 11.57 10.76
CA MET A 53 0.11 10.43 10.46
C MET A 53 -1.33 10.90 10.23
N LYS A 54 -1.81 10.78 8.99
CA LYS A 54 -3.20 11.12 8.61
C LYS A 54 -4.15 9.92 8.46
N SER A 55 -3.61 8.69 8.46
CA SER A 55 -4.44 7.49 8.31
C SER A 55 -5.24 7.21 9.58
N THR A 56 -6.47 6.73 9.41
CA THR A 56 -7.37 6.37 10.53
C THR A 56 -7.50 4.86 10.72
N GLY A 57 -6.91 4.09 9.83
CA GLY A 57 -6.95 2.63 9.88
C GLY A 57 -5.98 2.01 8.89
N GLU A 58 -6.07 0.69 8.78
CA GLU A 58 -5.17 -0.14 8.00
C GLU A 58 -5.89 -1.37 7.46
N VAL A 59 -5.42 -1.85 6.32
CA VAL A 59 -5.84 -3.10 5.71
C VAL A 59 -4.62 -3.89 5.26
N MET A 60 -4.79 -5.20 5.11
CA MET A 60 -3.73 -6.08 4.64
C MET A 60 -4.24 -6.97 3.52
N GLY A 61 -3.57 -6.92 2.36
CA GLY A 61 -3.77 -7.85 1.26
C GLY A 61 -2.66 -8.90 1.25
N SER A 62 -3.01 -10.16 1.04
CA SER A 62 -2.04 -11.27 1.02
C SER A 62 -2.21 -12.13 -0.24
N ASP A 63 -1.12 -12.42 -0.93
CA ASP A 63 -1.09 -13.30 -2.11
C ASP A 63 0.32 -13.86 -2.35
N HIS A 64 0.52 -14.66 -3.40
CA HIS A 64 1.82 -15.15 -3.82
C HIS A 64 2.54 -14.18 -4.77
N THR A 65 1.84 -13.20 -5.34
CA THR A 65 2.45 -12.12 -6.15
C THR A 65 2.14 -10.75 -5.56
N PHE A 66 3.05 -9.80 -5.77
CA PHE A 66 2.94 -8.45 -5.21
C PHE A 66 1.71 -7.72 -5.75
N GLU A 67 1.43 -7.83 -7.05
CA GLU A 67 0.34 -7.14 -7.75
C GLU A 67 -1.02 -7.58 -7.18
N LYS A 68 -1.20 -8.88 -6.95
CA LYS A 68 -2.43 -9.43 -6.37
C LYS A 68 -2.58 -9.08 -4.90
N ALA A 69 -1.50 -9.11 -4.12
CA ALA A 69 -1.53 -8.70 -2.73
C ALA A 69 -1.88 -7.21 -2.60
N LEU A 70 -1.31 -6.35 -3.46
CA LEU A 70 -1.60 -4.93 -3.53
C LEU A 70 -3.07 -4.66 -3.91
N LEU A 71 -3.58 -5.36 -4.92
CA LEU A 71 -4.99 -5.25 -5.33
C LEU A 71 -5.94 -5.61 -4.18
N LYS A 72 -5.67 -6.70 -3.46
CA LYS A 72 -6.45 -7.08 -2.28
C LYS A 72 -6.40 -6.02 -1.19
N ALA A 73 -5.26 -5.34 -1.02
CA ALA A 73 -5.14 -4.23 -0.10
C ALA A 73 -5.99 -3.02 -0.54
N PHE A 74 -5.99 -2.66 -1.83
CA PHE A 74 -6.88 -1.61 -2.35
C PHE A 74 -8.37 -1.95 -2.20
N ALA A 75 -8.75 -3.19 -2.51
CA ALA A 75 -10.11 -3.67 -2.30
C ALA A 75 -10.51 -3.58 -0.81
N GLY A 76 -9.62 -3.98 0.09
CA GLY A 76 -9.83 -3.84 1.54
C GLY A 76 -9.99 -2.37 1.98
N ALA A 77 -9.22 -1.46 1.37
CA ALA A 77 -9.28 -0.02 1.63
C ALA A 77 -10.51 0.66 1.01
N LYS A 78 -11.39 -0.10 0.32
CA LYS A 78 -12.52 0.42 -0.47
C LYS A 78 -12.09 1.42 -1.53
N MET A 79 -10.87 1.25 -2.06
CA MET A 79 -10.39 1.96 -3.23
C MET A 79 -10.73 1.10 -4.45
N GLU A 80 -11.87 1.37 -5.06
CA GLU A 80 -12.24 0.73 -6.32
C GLU A 80 -11.37 1.29 -7.44
N LEU A 81 -10.66 0.41 -8.15
CA LEU A 81 -9.97 0.80 -9.36
C LEU A 81 -11.05 1.01 -10.44
N PRO A 82 -11.19 2.23 -10.97
CA PRO A 82 -12.21 2.49 -11.96
C PRO A 82 -11.82 1.81 -13.28
N HIS A 83 -12.81 1.27 -14.00
CA HIS A 83 -12.64 0.87 -15.40
C HIS A 83 -12.61 2.14 -16.24
N VAL A 84 -11.41 2.68 -16.42
CA VAL A 84 -11.18 3.86 -17.26
C VAL A 84 -10.52 3.45 -18.55
N ASN A 85 -10.77 4.19 -19.63
CA ASN A 85 -10.05 4.04 -20.90
C ASN A 85 -8.93 5.08 -21.04
N ARG A 86 -8.72 5.93 -20.02
CA ARG A 86 -7.79 7.05 -20.03
C ARG A 86 -7.22 7.26 -18.64
N LEU A 87 -5.89 7.32 -18.56
CA LEU A 87 -5.14 7.72 -17.37
C LEU A 87 -4.48 9.08 -17.67
N ILE A 88 -4.65 10.06 -16.76
CA ILE A 88 -3.99 11.36 -16.87
C ILE A 88 -2.99 11.45 -15.73
N THR A 89 -1.73 11.75 -16.05
CA THR A 89 -0.65 11.80 -15.06
C THR A 89 -0.03 13.19 -15.02
N GLY A 90 0.18 13.71 -13.81
CA GLY A 90 0.90 14.96 -13.60
C GLY A 90 2.42 14.79 -13.63
N LYS A 91 3.15 15.89 -13.45
CA LYS A 91 4.61 15.90 -13.40
C LYS A 91 5.09 15.14 -12.16
N ALA A 92 5.81 14.03 -12.37
CA ALA A 92 6.43 13.27 -11.29
C ALA A 92 7.86 13.77 -11.01
N ALA A 93 8.28 13.74 -9.75
CA ALA A 93 9.66 14.07 -9.36
C ALA A 93 10.69 13.03 -9.88
N ASP A 94 10.25 11.78 -10.11
CA ASP A 94 11.04 10.70 -10.72
C ASP A 94 10.26 10.11 -11.90
N THR A 95 10.51 10.64 -13.09
CA THR A 95 9.76 10.32 -14.31
C THR A 95 9.91 8.87 -14.73
N LYS A 96 11.12 8.29 -14.66
CA LYS A 96 11.42 6.94 -15.19
C LYS A 96 10.74 5.83 -14.40
N ASN A 97 10.75 5.93 -13.06
CA ASN A 97 10.11 4.93 -12.21
C ASN A 97 8.58 5.06 -12.25
N THR A 98 8.09 6.29 -12.42
CA THR A 98 6.66 6.58 -12.54
C THR A 98 6.08 6.00 -13.82
N GLU A 99 6.73 6.20 -14.96
CA GLU A 99 6.34 5.59 -16.25
C GLU A 99 6.24 4.07 -16.15
N LYS A 100 7.26 3.40 -15.59
CA LYS A 100 7.24 1.93 -15.44
C LYS A 100 6.03 1.44 -14.63
N ARG A 101 5.70 2.14 -13.54
CA ARG A 101 4.57 1.78 -12.67
C ARG A 101 3.23 2.08 -13.33
N ILE A 102 3.14 3.18 -14.07
CA ILE A 102 1.97 3.54 -14.86
C ILE A 102 1.68 2.46 -15.89
N ASN A 103 2.70 1.99 -16.61
CA ASN A 103 2.53 0.95 -17.62
C ASN A 103 2.03 -0.36 -17.02
N GLN A 104 2.57 -0.76 -15.86
CA GLN A 104 2.06 -1.94 -15.13
C GLN A 104 0.59 -1.80 -14.70
N ILE A 105 0.18 -0.59 -14.29
CA ILE A 105 -1.22 -0.32 -13.96
C ILE A 105 -2.07 -0.37 -15.22
N CYS A 106 -1.66 0.31 -16.30
CA CYS A 106 -2.34 0.36 -17.59
C CYS A 106 -2.57 -1.05 -18.18
N ASP A 107 -1.54 -1.90 -18.19
CA ASP A 107 -1.63 -3.30 -18.62
C ASP A 107 -2.66 -4.08 -17.79
N TYR A 108 -2.73 -3.80 -16.48
CA TYR A 108 -3.63 -4.47 -15.57
C TYR A 108 -5.10 -4.02 -15.72
N ILE A 109 -5.33 -2.72 -15.92
CA ILE A 109 -6.68 -2.15 -16.05
C ILE A 109 -7.21 -2.13 -17.50
N GLY A 110 -6.35 -2.48 -18.48
CA GLY A 110 -6.70 -2.51 -19.90
C GLY A 110 -6.72 -1.13 -20.57
N VAL A 111 -5.93 -0.17 -20.07
CA VAL A 111 -5.79 1.18 -20.67
C VAL A 111 -4.65 1.19 -21.68
N THR A 112 -4.92 1.69 -22.89
CA THR A 112 -3.91 1.93 -23.92
C THR A 112 -3.36 3.35 -23.81
N GLU A 113 -2.03 3.51 -23.93
CA GLU A 113 -1.18 4.68 -23.58
C GLU A 113 -1.45 6.04 -24.31
N GLU A 114 -2.61 6.30 -24.90
CA GLU A 114 -2.66 7.27 -26.00
C GLU A 114 -2.71 8.77 -25.66
N TRP A 115 -2.62 9.22 -24.39
CA TRP A 115 -2.72 10.66 -24.09
C TRP A 115 -1.81 11.11 -22.93
N TYR A 116 -0.51 11.23 -23.21
CA TYR A 116 0.46 11.89 -22.33
C TYR A 116 0.60 13.39 -22.69
N LEU A 117 0.32 14.27 -21.73
CA LEU A 117 0.78 15.66 -21.62
C LEU A 117 0.30 16.67 -22.69
N GLU A 118 -0.87 17.28 -22.47
CA GLU A 118 -0.99 18.72 -22.72
C GLU A 118 -0.67 19.44 -21.39
N GLU A 119 0.53 20.03 -21.31
CA GLU A 119 0.87 21.02 -20.28
C GLU A 119 -0.13 22.18 -20.39
N ARG A 120 -1.22 22.13 -19.64
CA ARG A 120 -2.05 23.31 -19.42
C ARG A 120 -1.31 24.21 -18.44
N ASN A 121 -0.53 25.12 -19.02
CA ASN A 121 -0.19 26.40 -18.40
C ASN A 121 -1.49 27.06 -17.93
N LEU A 122 -1.76 27.01 -16.63
CA LEU A 122 -2.63 27.93 -15.90
C LEU A 122 -1.85 28.42 -14.67
#